data_AF-A0A2E5YNG5-F1
#
_entry.id   AF-A0A2E5YNG5-F1
#
_cell.length_a   1.000
_cell.length_b   1.000
_cell.length_c   1.000
_cell.angle_alpha   90.00
_cell.angle_beta   90.00
_cell.angle_gamma   90.00
#
_symmetry.space_group_name_H-M   'P 1'
#
loop_
_entity.id
_entity.type
_entity.pdbx_description
1 polymer ?
#
loop_
_entity_poly.entity_id
_entity_poly.type
_entity_poly.pdbx_seq_one_letter_code
_entity_poly.pdbx_strand_id
1 'polypeptide(L)' 'MDFVANSLPDGRRIRTLTIIDSFTRECLTLKVAKSLPSQSVAEALEGVTEQRGAPRMLQVDH' A
#
# COMPACT_ATOMS: atom_id res chain seq x y z
N MET A 1 -0.54 -6.32 3.19
CA MET A 1 -0.07 -4.99 2.80
C MET A 1 1.22 -4.73 3.53
N ASP A 2 2.14 -4.00 2.91
CA ASP A 2 3.49 -3.72 3.44
C ASP A 2 3.96 -2.33 3.02
N PHE A 3 4.92 -1.79 3.75
CA PHE A 3 5.65 -0.57 3.46
C PHE A 3 7.13 -0.84 3.15
N VAL A 4 7.53 -0.56 1.91
CA VAL A 4 8.95 -0.54 1.54
C VAL A 4 9.48 0.88 1.62
N ALA A 5 10.56 1.11 2.36
CA ALA A 5 11.27 2.39 2.39
C ALA A 5 12.53 2.33 1.52
N ASN A 6 12.79 3.37 0.74
CA ASN A 6 14.00 3.50 -0.07
C ASN A 6 14.52 4.94 -0.09
N SER A 7 15.77 5.11 -0.52
CA SER A 7 16.40 6.39 -0.78
C SER A 7 16.70 6.54 -2.26
N LEU A 8 16.35 7.69 -2.83
CA LEU A 8 16.73 8.07 -4.19
C LEU A 8 18.21 8.46 -4.24
N PRO A 9 18.83 8.47 -5.44
CA PRO A 9 20.24 8.88 -5.59
C PRO A 9 20.54 10.30 -5.08
N ASP A 10 19.53 11.17 -5.03
CA ASP A 10 19.63 12.54 -4.52
C ASP A 10 19.39 12.65 -2.99
N GLY A 11 19.30 11.52 -2.28
CA GLY A 11 19.12 11.46 -0.84
C GLY A 11 17.67 11.63 -0.36
N ARG A 12 16.70 11.88 -1.24
CA ARG A 12 15.29 11.94 -0.84
C ARG A 12 14.79 10.55 -0.47
N ARG A 13 14.12 10.45 0.69
CA ARG A 13 13.46 9.22 1.13
C ARG A 13 12.08 9.09 0.50
N ILE A 14 11.75 7.88 0.08
CA ILE A 14 10.41 7.50 -0.39
C ILE A 14 9.93 6.28 0.38
N ARG A 15 8.62 6.16 0.47
CA ARG A 15 7.92 5.00 1.00
C ARG A 15 6.92 4.52 -0.05
N THR A 16 6.78 3.22 -0.14
CA THR A 16 5.85 2.55 -1.04
C THR A 16 4.92 1.68 -0.23
N LEU A 17 3.62 1.94 -0.31
CA LEU A 17 2.58 1.03 0.19
C LEU A 17 2.23 0.04 -0.93
N THR A 18 2.30 -1.24 -0.62
CA THR A 18 1.84 -2.33 -1.49
C THR A 18 0.61 -2.99 -0.89
N ILE A 19 -0.47 -3.09 -1.67
CA ILE A 19 -1.63 -3.91 -1.36
C ILE A 19 -1.72 -4.99 -2.42
N ILE A 20 -1.55 -6.24 -2.00
CA ILE A 20 -1.49 -7.40 -2.88
C ILE A 20 -2.55 -8.39 -2.41
N ASP A 21 -3.29 -8.98 -3.34
CA ASP A 21 -4.13 -10.14 -3.06
C ASP A 21 -3.23 -11.37 -2.84
N SER A 22 -3.31 -11.98 -1.65
CA SER A 22 -2.42 -13.08 -1.27
C SER A 22 -2.71 -14.39 -2.02
N PHE A 23 -3.92 -14.56 -2.55
CA PHE A 23 -4.31 -15.74 -3.31
C PHE A 23 -3.93 -15.60 -4.78
N THR A 24 -4.30 -14.50 -5.43
CA THR A 24 -4.05 -14.28 -6.87
C THR A 24 -2.67 -13.70 -7.16
N ARG A 25 -1.96 -13.19 -6.15
CA ARG A 25 -0.71 -12.42 -6.27
C ARG A 25 -0.86 -11.11 -7.06
N GLU A 26 -2.08 -10.65 -7.28
CA GLU A 26 -2.35 -9.41 -7.99
C GLU A 26 -1.99 -8.18 -7.12
N CYS A 27 -1.28 -7.21 -7.70
CA CYS A 27 -1.05 -5.92 -7.07
C CYS A 27 -2.29 -5.04 -7.22
N LEU A 28 -3.05 -4.90 -6.14
CA LEU A 28 -4.30 -4.12 -6.12
C LEU A 28 -4.02 -2.61 -6.03
N THR A 29 -2.93 -2.23 -5.35
CA THR A 29 -2.50 -0.83 -5.24
C THR A 29 -1.01 -0.73 -4.94
N LEU A 30 -0.37 0.23 -5.61
CA LEU A 30 1.00 0.67 -5.36
C LEU A 30 1.00 2.18 -5.15
N LYS A 31 1.19 2.65 -3.91
CA LYS A 31 1.23 4.09 -3.60
C LYS A 31 2.63 4.49 -3.19
N VAL A 32 3.26 5.40 -3.94
CA VAL A 32 4.61 5.91 -3.66
C VAL A 32 4.50 7.35 -3.20
N ALA A 33 5.09 7.65 -2.04
CA ALA A 33 5.09 9.00 -1.48
C ALA A 33 6.31 9.23 -0.57
N LYS A 34 6.63 10.49 -0.25
CA LYS A 34 7.69 10.81 0.74
C LYS A 34 7.33 10.31 2.15
N SER A 35 6.05 10.37 2.50
CA SER A 35 5.48 9.83 3.71
C SER A 35 4.12 9.21 3.41
N LEU A 36 3.71 8.24 4.23
CA LEU A 36 2.43 7.56 4.12
C LEU A 36 1.73 7.62 5.49
N PRO A 37 1.04 8.73 5.81
CA PRO A 37 0.23 8.83 7.02
C PRO A 37 -0.94 7.85 6.95
N SER A 38 -1.53 7.54 8.10
CA SER A 38 -2.69 6.63 8.22
C SER A 38 -3.82 6.99 7.25
N GLN A 39 -4.11 8.28 7.07
CA GLN A 39 -5.12 8.75 6.12
C GLN A 39 -4.83 8.31 4.69
N SER A 40 -3.59 8.45 4.21
CA SER A 40 -3.19 8.02 2.86
C SER A 40 -3.33 6.51 2.66
N VAL A 41 -3.22 5.72 3.73
CA VAL A 41 -3.39 4.26 3.74
C VAL A 41 -4.88 3.91 3.73
N ALA A 42 -5.70 4.61 4.51
CA ALA A 42 -7.15 4.45 4.50
C ALA A 42 -7.75 4.72 3.13
N GLU A 43 -7.38 5.84 2.49
CA GLU A 43 -7.80 6.17 1.12
C GLU A 43 -7.42 5.09 0.10
N ALA A 44 -6.25 4.48 0.25
CA ALA A 44 -5.81 3.40 -0.63
C ALA A 44 -6.66 2.14 -0.43
N LEU A 45 -6.98 1.78 0.81
CA LEU A 45 -7.85 0.65 1.13
C LEU A 45 -9.30 0.89 0.70
N GLU A 46 -9.81 2.11 0.86
CA GLU A 46 -11.12 2.53 0.37
C GLU A 46 -11.21 2.35 -1.14
N GLY A 47 -10.23 2.88 -1.90
CA GLY A 47 -10.21 2.72 -3.35
C GLY A 47 -10.19 1.25 -3.83
N VAL A 48 -9.43 0.39 -3.14
CA VAL A 48 -9.45 -1.06 -3.42
C VAL A 48 -10.83 -1.67 -3.10
N THR A 49 -11.42 -1.27 -1.97
CA THR A 49 -12.72 -1.77 -1.51
C THR A 49 -13.86 -1.33 -2.41
N GLU A 50 -13.84 -0.10 -2.92
CA GLU A 50 -14.84 0.41 -3.87
C GLU A 50 -14.83 -0.38 -5.19
N GLN A 51 -13.64 -0.77 -5.67
CA GLN A 51 -13.50 -1.48 -6.93
C GLN A 51 -13.82 -2.97 -6.84
N ARG A 52 -13.56 -3.61 -5.68
CA ARG A 52 -13.58 -5.08 -5.55
C ARG A 52 -14.42 -5.61 -4.39
N GLY A 53 -14.95 -4.74 -3.56
CA GLY A 53 -15.55 -5.09 -2.28
C GLY A 53 -14.49 -5.28 -1.18
N ALA A 54 -14.96 -5.35 0.07
CA ALA A 54 -14.08 -5.48 1.21
C ALA A 54 -13.49 -6.90 1.30
N PRO A 55 -12.20 -7.05 1.62
CA PRO A 55 -11.60 -8.36 1.83
C PRO A 55 -12.13 -9.00 3.11
N ARG A 56 -12.12 -10.33 3.17
CA ARG A 56 -12.49 -11.07 4.40
C ARG A 56 -11.42 -10.98 5.49
N MET A 57 -10.17 -10.75 5.09
CA MET A 57 -9.02 -10.69 5.98
C MET A 57 -8.03 -9.68 5.42
N LEU A 58 -7.48 -8.86 6.32
CA LEU A 58 -6.42 -7.92 6.01
C LEU A 58 -5.17 -8.36 6.77
N GLN A 59 -4.10 -8.66 6.04
CA GLN A 59 -2.80 -9.00 6.61
C GLN A 59 -1.86 -7.81 6.45
N VAL A 60 -1.13 -7.46 7.50
CA VAL A 60 -0.10 -6.41 7.52
C VAL A 60 1.15 -7.02 8.13
N ASP A 61 2.33 -6.65 7.63
CA ASP A 61 3.59 -6.95 8.30
C ASP A 61 4.00 -5.83 9.27
N HIS A 62 4.80 -6.23 10.26
CA HIS A 62 5.32 -5.39 11.33
C HIS A 62 6.80 -5.10 11.15
#